data_AF-A0A7Y5Y0N3-F1
#
_entry.id   AF-A0A7Y5Y0N3-F1
#
_cell.length_a   1.000
_cell.length_b   1.000
_cell.length_c   1.000
_cell.angle_alpha   90.00
_cell.angle_beta   90.00
_cell.angle_gamma   90.00
#
_symmetry.space_group_name_H-M   'P 1'
#
loop_
_entity.id
_entity.type
_entity.pdbx_description
1 polymer ?
#
loop_
_entity_poly.entity_id
_entity_poly.type
_entity_poly.pdbx_seq_one_letter_code
_entity_poly.pdbx_strand_id
1 'polypeptide(L)'
;MRKTALFCAGLLIGYIFDLIPSLFEIVANTNICIESCPGVLRGISLAIYAAMPILWGAGLPLTVGKPQASRILICLLLASTFVMLILTWFLYVHQHPH
;
A
#
# COMPACT_ATOMS: atom_id res chain seq x y z
N MET A 1 6.52 0.00 25.56
CA MET A 1 5.65 1.13 25.13
C MET A 1 6.13 1.78 23.84
N ARG A 2 7.37 2.29 23.73
CA ARG A 2 7.85 2.98 22.51
C ARG A 2 7.79 2.14 21.21
N LYS A 3 8.17 0.86 21.25
CA LYS A 3 8.11 -0.03 20.06
C LYS A 3 6.67 -0.30 19.60
N THR A 4 5.76 -0.49 20.54
CA THR A 4 4.33 -0.71 20.26
C THR A 4 3.70 0.53 19.62
N ALA A 5 4.02 1.73 20.14
CA ALA A 5 3.56 2.98 19.54
C ALA A 5 4.09 3.17 18.11
N LEU A 6 5.35 2.81 17.84
CA LEU A 6 5.93 2.85 16.49
C LEU A 6 5.31 1.83 15.56
N PHE A 7 4.97 0.64 16.06
CA PHE A 7 4.25 -0.37 15.30
C PHE A 7 2.85 0.12 14.91
N CYS A 8 2.09 0.68 15.86
CA CYS A 8 0.79 1.28 15.59
C CYS A 8 0.89 2.45 14.59
N ALA A 9 1.91 3.30 14.71
CA ALA A 9 2.16 4.37 13.75
C ALA A 9 2.47 3.81 12.34
N GLY A 10 3.27 2.74 12.26
CA GLY A 10 3.54 2.06 10.99
C GLY A 10 2.29 1.43 10.37
N LEU A 11 1.43 0.78 11.16
CA LEU A 11 0.15 0.28 10.68
C LEU A 11 -0.70 1.39 10.07
N LEU A 12 -0.82 2.53 10.76
CA LEU A 12 -1.56 3.69 10.26
C LEU A 12 -0.99 4.22 8.94
N ILE A 13 0.34 4.31 8.83
CA ILE A 13 0.99 4.72 7.58
C ILE A 13 0.68 3.73 6.46
N GLY A 14 0.73 2.43 6.72
CA GLY A 14 0.39 1.44 5.72
C GLY A 14 -1.08 1.53 5.27
N TYR A 15 -2.01 1.80 6.18
CA TYR A 15 -3.42 2.05 5.83
C TYR A 15 -3.63 3.30 4.96
N ILE A 16 -2.76 4.31 5.06
CA ILE A 16 -2.85 5.49 4.17
C ILE A 16 -2.62 5.09 2.71
N PHE A 17 -1.82 4.04 2.44
CA PHE A 17 -1.63 3.56 1.06
C PHE A 17 -2.92 3.01 0.46
N ASP A 18 -3.84 2.49 1.27
CA ASP A 18 -5.15 2.00 0.83
C ASP A 18 -6.04 3.13 0.29
N LEU A 19 -5.67 4.41 0.53
CA LEU A 19 -6.35 5.57 -0.04
C LEU A 19 -5.88 5.91 -1.46
N ILE A 20 -4.75 5.36 -1.93
CA ILE A 20 -4.22 5.61 -3.27
C ILE A 20 -5.22 5.22 -4.38
N PRO A 21 -5.83 4.03 -4.35
CA PRO A 21 -6.86 3.65 -5.32
C PRO A 21 -8.04 4.62 -5.30
N SER A 22 -8.55 4.98 -4.12
CA SER A 22 -9.67 5.92 -4.00
C SER A 22 -9.34 7.31 -4.55
N LEU A 23 -8.10 7.79 -4.33
CA LEU A 23 -7.62 9.03 -4.97
C LEU A 23 -7.58 8.88 -6.49
N PHE A 24 -7.14 7.73 -7.00
CA PHE A 24 -7.12 7.46 -8.43
C PHE A 24 -8.54 7.40 -9.02
N GLU A 25 -9.50 6.81 -8.32
CA GLU A 25 -10.92 6.78 -8.72
C GLU A 25 -11.49 8.20 -8.88
N ILE A 26 -11.20 9.08 -7.92
CA ILE A 26 -11.62 10.49 -7.97
C ILE A 26 -10.98 11.23 -9.15
N VAL A 27 -9.68 11.03 -9.40
CA VAL A 27 -8.95 11.73 -10.45
C VAL A 27 -9.31 11.21 -11.85
N ALA A 28 -9.43 9.89 -12.00
CA ALA A 28 -9.76 9.24 -13.27
C ALA A 28 -11.27 9.21 -13.54
N ASN A 29 -12.10 9.56 -12.56
CA ASN A 29 -13.56 9.46 -12.60
C ASN A 29 -14.05 8.06 -12.99
N THR A 30 -13.38 7.02 -12.46
CA THR A 30 -13.67 5.60 -12.73
C THR A 30 -13.74 4.83 -11.42
N ASN A 31 -14.45 3.70 -11.38
CA ASN A 31 -14.50 2.82 -10.20
C ASN A 31 -13.57 1.62 -10.39
N ILE A 32 -12.69 1.37 -9.41
CA ILE A 32 -11.75 0.26 -9.43
C ILE A 32 -12.33 -0.93 -8.65
N CYS A 33 -12.36 -2.13 -9.24
CA CYS A 33 -12.85 -3.32 -8.55
C CYS A 33 -11.79 -3.90 -7.62
N ILE A 34 -11.69 -3.41 -6.40
CA ILE A 34 -10.77 -4.04 -5.43
C ILE A 34 -11.35 -5.38 -4.96
N GLU A 35 -12.59 -5.37 -4.48
CA GLU A 35 -13.24 -6.56 -3.88
C GLU A 35 -14.08 -7.36 -4.89
N SER A 36 -14.53 -6.72 -5.97
CA SER A 36 -15.43 -7.30 -6.98
C SER A 36 -14.70 -7.92 -8.16
N CYS A 37 -13.36 -7.81 -8.23
CA CYS A 37 -12.59 -8.37 -9.32
C CYS A 37 -12.55 -9.92 -9.29
N PRO A 38 -12.48 -10.59 -10.46
CA PRO A 38 -12.55 -12.05 -10.53
C PRO A 38 -11.27 -12.74 -10.02
N GLY A 39 -11.47 -13.81 -9.25
CA GLY A 39 -10.50 -14.86 -8.94
C GLY A 39 -9.15 -14.38 -8.39
N VAL A 40 -8.08 -14.62 -9.16
CA VAL A 40 -6.68 -14.43 -8.76
C VAL A 40 -6.35 -12.96 -8.49
N LEU A 41 -6.92 -12.01 -9.26
CA LEU A 41 -6.65 -10.58 -9.04
C LEU A 41 -7.14 -10.10 -7.67
N ARG A 42 -8.31 -10.58 -7.22
CA ARG A 42 -8.83 -10.28 -5.88
C ARG A 42 -7.93 -10.84 -4.78
N GLY A 43 -7.40 -12.05 -4.97
CA GLY A 43 -6.46 -12.64 -4.01
C GLY A 43 -5.18 -11.84 -3.90
N ILE A 44 -4.61 -11.43 -5.03
CA ILE A 44 -3.38 -10.63 -5.08
C ILE A 44 -3.60 -9.24 -4.49
N SER A 45 -4.71 -8.57 -4.85
CA SER A 45 -5.02 -7.24 -4.33
C SER A 45 -5.16 -7.27 -2.82
N LEU A 46 -6.00 -8.16 -2.27
CA LEU A 46 -6.17 -8.32 -0.83
C LEU A 46 -4.86 -8.67 -0.10
N ALA A 47 -4.02 -9.51 -0.69
CA ALA A 47 -2.73 -9.84 -0.12
C ALA A 47 -1.81 -8.61 -0.04
N ILE A 48 -1.78 -7.76 -1.06
CA ILE A 48 -0.99 -6.51 -1.07
C ILE A 48 -1.55 -5.51 -0.06
N TYR A 49 -2.88 -5.29 -0.03
CA TYR A 49 -3.54 -4.41 0.93
C TYR A 49 -3.33 -4.87 2.38
N ALA A 50 -3.29 -6.18 2.65
CA ALA A 50 -2.99 -6.68 3.98
C ALA A 50 -1.48 -6.61 4.31
N ALA A 51 -0.61 -6.86 3.33
CA ALA A 51 0.83 -6.88 3.53
C ALA A 51 1.41 -5.48 3.77
N MET A 52 0.86 -4.43 3.16
CA MET A 52 1.37 -3.06 3.29
C MET A 52 1.34 -2.51 4.73
N PRO A 53 0.19 -2.53 5.44
CA PRO A 53 0.12 -2.21 6.87
C PRO A 53 1.13 -3.00 7.69
N ILE A 54 1.25 -4.31 7.46
CA ILE A 54 2.16 -5.17 8.21
C ILE A 54 3.63 -4.79 7.96
N LEU A 55 4.00 -4.54 6.70
CA LEU A 55 5.34 -4.11 6.31
C LEU A 55 5.73 -2.78 6.96
N TRP A 56 4.84 -1.80 6.97
CA TRP A 56 5.10 -0.51 7.61
C TRP A 56 5.08 -0.61 9.15
N GLY A 57 4.14 -1.38 9.70
CA GLY A 57 4.03 -1.68 11.13
C GLY A 57 5.30 -2.32 11.67
N ALA A 58 5.86 -3.32 10.99
CA ALA A 58 7.12 -3.94 11.37
C ALA A 58 8.35 -3.09 10.99
N GLY A 59 8.31 -2.41 9.84
CA GLY A 59 9.42 -1.65 9.29
C GLY A 59 9.83 -0.44 10.14
N LEU A 60 8.86 0.31 10.67
CA LEU A 60 9.13 1.47 11.52
C LEU A 60 9.95 1.14 12.78
N PRO A 61 9.52 0.21 13.66
CA PRO A 61 10.27 -0.12 14.87
C PRO A 61 11.63 -0.77 14.58
N LEU A 62 11.83 -1.40 13.41
CA LEU A 62 13.09 -2.02 13.00
C LEU A 62 14.11 -1.04 12.41
N THR A 63 13.64 0.08 11.87
CA THR A 63 14.49 1.11 11.24
C THR A 63 14.79 2.27 12.19
N VAL A 64 13.91 2.57 13.14
CA VAL A 64 14.12 3.62 14.15
C VAL A 64 15.41 3.38 14.95
N GLY A 65 16.31 4.37 14.94
CA GLY A 65 17.60 4.33 15.64
C GLY A 65 18.78 3.97 14.73
N LYS A 66 18.56 3.61 13.46
CA LYS A 66 19.64 3.41 12.49
C LYS A 66 20.03 4.72 11.81
N PRO A 67 21.33 4.95 11.51
CA PRO A 67 21.79 6.16 10.82
C PRO A 67 21.21 6.32 9.41
N GLN A 68 20.79 5.21 8.80
CA GLN A 68 20.18 5.18 7.47
C GLN A 68 18.65 5.06 7.50
N ALA A 69 18.01 5.22 8.66
CA ALA A 69 16.56 5.02 8.82
C ALA A 69 15.75 5.83 7.81
N SER A 70 16.08 7.11 7.62
CA SER A 70 15.38 7.99 6.67
C SER A 70 15.47 7.49 5.24
N ARG A 71 16.65 7.05 4.77
CA ARG A 71 16.83 6.49 3.43
C ARG A 71 16.03 5.20 3.24
N ILE A 72 16.07 4.31 4.24
CA ILE A 72 15.31 3.04 4.18
C ILE A 72 13.81 3.33 4.12
N LEU A 73 13.30 4.25 4.95
CA LEU A 73 11.89 4.62 4.97
C LEU A 73 11.46 5.32 3.67
N ILE A 74 12.31 6.16 3.08
CA ILE A 74 12.03 6.79 1.76
C ILE A 74 12.01 5.73 0.66
N CYS A 75 12.99 4.83 0.62
CA CYS A 75 12.98 3.73 -0.36
C CYS A 75 11.75 2.84 -0.20
N LEU A 76 11.35 2.54 1.05
CA LEU A 76 10.14 1.77 1.34
C LEU A 76 8.88 2.53 0.90
N LEU A 77 8.82 3.85 1.14
CA LEU A 77 7.74 4.73 0.68
C LEU A 77 7.59 4.69 -0.83
N LEU A 78 8.69 4.91 -1.56
CA LEU A 78 8.68 4.89 -3.02
C LEU A 78 8.29 3.52 -3.56
N ALA A 79 8.82 2.43 -2.97
CA ALA A 79 8.47 1.07 -3.36
C ALA A 79 6.99 0.75 -3.10
N SER A 80 6.46 1.10 -1.92
CA SER A 80 5.04 0.93 -1.59
C SER A 80 4.15 1.72 -2.55
N THR A 81 4.45 3.01 -2.80
CA THR A 81 3.69 3.82 -3.76
C THR A 81 3.71 3.20 -5.16
N PHE A 82 4.89 2.77 -5.62
CA PHE A 82 5.04 2.17 -6.94
C PHE A 82 4.24 0.87 -7.09
N VAL A 83 4.26 0.00 -6.08
CA VAL A 83 3.45 -1.23 -6.04
C VAL A 83 1.96 -0.90 -6.10
N MET A 84 1.50 0.08 -5.32
CA MET A 84 0.08 0.47 -5.31
C MET A 84 -0.35 1.07 -6.65
N LEU A 85 0.49 1.89 -7.29
CA LEU A 85 0.23 2.44 -8.62
C LEU A 85 0.17 1.35 -9.69
N ILE A 86 1.10 0.39 -9.66
CA ILE A 86 1.09 -0.75 -10.58
C ILE A 86 -0.19 -1.56 -10.38
N LEU A 87 -0.52 -1.92 -9.14
CA LEU A 87 -1.74 -2.68 -8.84
C LEU A 87 -2.99 -1.95 -9.33
N THR A 88 -3.08 -0.66 -9.03
CA THR A 88 -4.18 0.23 -9.45
C THR A 88 -4.30 0.27 -10.97
N TRP A 89 -3.18 0.45 -11.68
CA TRP A 89 -3.14 0.44 -13.13
C TRP A 89 -3.55 -0.89 -13.73
N PHE A 90 -3.05 -2.01 -13.19
CA PHE A 90 -3.43 -3.35 -13.65
C PHE A 90 -4.93 -3.61 -13.46
N LEU A 91 -5.49 -3.25 -12.31
CA LEU A 91 -6.92 -3.36 -12.06
C LEU A 91 -7.73 -2.52 -13.06
N TYR A 92 -7.30 -1.27 -13.28
CA TYR A 92 -7.93 -0.36 -14.25
C TYR A 92 -7.96 -0.93 -15.66
N VAL A 93 -6.81 -1.39 -16.18
CA VAL A 93 -6.69 -1.98 -17.54
C VAL A 93 -7.51 -3.26 -17.65
N HIS A 94 -7.53 -4.09 -16.60
CA HIS A 94 -8.30 -5.33 -16.62
C HIS A 94 -9.82 -5.08 -16.62
N GLN A 95 -10.27 -3.99 -15.99
CA GLN A 95 -11.68 -3.58 -15.99
C GLN A 95 -12.13 -2.88 -17.26
N HIS A 96 -11.20 -2.20 -17.95
CA HIS A 96 -11.46 -1.51 -19.21
C HIS A 96 -10.59 -2.12 -20.32
N PRO A 97 -10.82 -3.40 -20.70
CA PRO A 97 -10.15 -3.97 -21.85
C PRO A 97 -10.64 -3.21 -23.09
N HIS A 98 -9.74 -2.45 -23.70
CA HIS A 98 -9.97 -1.80 -25.00
C HIS A 98 -10.22 -2.84 -26.09
#